data_AF-A0A838DMK5-F1
#
_entry.id   AF-A0A838DMK5-F1
#
_cell.length_a   1.000
_cell.length_b   1.000
_cell.length_c   1.000
_cell.angle_alpha   90.00
_cell.angle_beta   90.00
_cell.angle_gamma   90.00
#
_symmetry.space_group_name_H-M   'P 1'
#
loop_
_entity.id
_entity.type
_entity.pdbx_description
1 polymer ?
#
loop_
_entity_poly.entity_id
_entity_poly.type
_entity_poly.pdbx_seq_one_letter_code
_entity_poly.pdbx_strand_id
1 'polypeptide(L)'
;MIESLVTPIAPVKSTGVDPQGKVYLIGAGPGDPELITVKGLRYLRMADVVLYDRLISMDLLAEAPATARRVFVGKGPQQHTLPQDAINTLMIAYARSGCVVVRLKGGDPFVFGRGAEEALALALAGVPFEVVPGISSAIAVPASAGIPVTHRDYASSVTIVTGHHAGDRETEGVNWQALAQLGGTLVVLMGVKSLGTFTRQLREAGASPDLPAAVIQEGTTPRQRVVTGTLVDIAERARAAGLSSPATTVIGQVVHALAETKLHKARIASNAQYY
;
A
#
# COMPACT_ATOMS: atom_id res chain seq x y z
N MET A 1 -3.37 -4.15 -30.08
CA MET A 1 -3.41 -4.97 -28.83
C MET A 1 -3.96 -4.20 -27.61
N ILE A 2 -3.88 -2.87 -27.55
CA ILE A 2 -4.55 -2.03 -26.51
C ILE A 2 -6.02 -1.73 -26.89
N GLU A 3 -6.32 -1.56 -28.18
CA GLU A 3 -7.69 -1.33 -28.68
C GLU A 3 -8.69 -2.44 -28.30
N SER A 4 -8.23 -3.69 -28.11
CA SER A 4 -9.08 -4.79 -27.64
C SER A 4 -9.39 -4.73 -26.14
N LEU A 5 -8.61 -3.98 -25.34
CA LEU A 5 -8.87 -3.73 -23.91
C LEU A 5 -9.76 -2.49 -23.72
N VAL A 6 -9.69 -1.54 -24.65
CA VAL A 6 -10.59 -0.39 -24.75
C VAL A 6 -11.79 -0.78 -25.61
N THR A 7 -12.65 -1.68 -25.12
CA THR A 7 -13.97 -1.86 -25.75
C THR A 7 -14.70 -0.52 -25.65
N PRO A 8 -15.35 -0.03 -26.73
CA PRO A 8 -16.11 1.20 -26.68
C PRO A 8 -17.09 1.14 -25.52
N ILE A 9 -16.93 2.03 -24.54
CA ILE A 9 -17.97 2.25 -23.54
C ILE A 9 -19.05 3.02 -24.30
N ALA A 10 -20.28 2.49 -24.30
CA ALA A 10 -21.42 3.24 -24.83
C ALA A 10 -21.41 4.64 -24.18
N PRO A 11 -21.55 5.73 -24.94
CA PRO A 11 -21.35 7.07 -24.41
C PRO A 11 -22.22 7.27 -23.16
N VAL A 12 -21.57 7.42 -22.01
CA VAL A 12 -22.27 7.75 -20.76
C VAL A 12 -22.73 9.19 -20.88
N LYS A 13 -23.98 9.43 -20.46
CA LYS A 13 -24.75 10.66 -20.66
C LYS A 13 -23.90 11.92 -20.54
N SER A 14 -23.79 12.66 -21.65
CA SER A 14 -23.36 14.05 -21.66
C SER A 14 -24.33 14.87 -20.82
N THR A 15 -23.97 15.12 -19.57
CA THR A 15 -24.59 16.15 -18.74
C THR A 15 -23.65 17.35 -18.67
N GLY A 16 -23.49 18.04 -19.80
CA GLY A 16 -23.20 19.47 -19.85
C GLY A 16 -21.96 20.02 -19.12
N VAL A 17 -20.90 19.25 -18.86
CA VAL A 17 -19.65 19.76 -18.29
C VAL A 17 -18.46 19.11 -18.97
N ASP A 18 -17.54 19.94 -19.47
CA ASP A 18 -16.23 19.67 -20.10
C ASP A 18 -16.19 18.53 -21.15
N PRO A 19 -15.88 18.80 -22.43
CA PRO A 19 -15.74 17.74 -23.45
C PRO A 19 -14.68 16.68 -23.11
N GLN A 20 -13.83 16.91 -22.10
CA GLN A 20 -12.82 15.96 -21.62
C GLN A 20 -13.15 15.43 -20.22
N GLY A 21 -13.10 14.11 -20.05
CA GLY A 21 -13.27 13.44 -18.76
C GLY A 21 -12.10 13.69 -17.80
N LYS A 22 -12.24 13.24 -16.54
CA LYS A 22 -11.28 13.52 -15.46
C LYS A 22 -10.84 12.25 -14.76
N VAL A 23 -9.57 12.19 -14.36
CA VAL A 23 -8.99 11.07 -13.60
C VAL A 23 -8.82 11.40 -12.13
N TYR A 24 -9.22 10.51 -11.24
CA TYR A 24 -8.99 10.59 -9.80
C TYR A 24 -8.02 9.47 -9.39
N LEU A 25 -6.82 9.85 -8.93
CA LEU A 25 -5.85 8.92 -8.34
C LEU A 25 -6.13 8.82 -6.84
N ILE A 26 -6.77 7.74 -6.39
CA ILE A 26 -7.32 7.63 -5.03
C ILE A 26 -6.58 6.57 -4.23
N GLY A 27 -6.12 6.96 -3.04
CA GLY A 27 -5.65 6.03 -2.02
C GLY A 27 -6.83 5.32 -1.34
N ALA A 28 -6.87 4.00 -1.48
CA ALA A 28 -7.92 3.13 -0.95
C ALA A 28 -7.75 2.81 0.53
N GLY A 29 -6.60 3.12 1.12
CA GLY A 29 -6.25 2.65 2.46
C GLY A 29 -5.63 1.24 2.46
N PRO A 30 -5.30 0.71 3.64
CA PRO A 30 -4.47 -0.49 3.79
C PRO A 30 -5.20 -1.83 3.58
N GLY A 31 -6.53 -1.84 3.53
CA GLY A 31 -7.33 -3.06 3.33
C GLY A 31 -8.78 -2.91 3.77
N ASP A 32 -8.99 -2.45 5.01
CA ASP A 32 -10.34 -2.13 5.53
C ASP A 32 -11.04 -1.07 4.65
N PRO A 33 -12.21 -1.39 4.06
CA PRO A 33 -12.97 -0.44 3.24
C PRO A 33 -13.31 0.87 3.95
N GLU A 34 -13.47 0.88 5.28
CA GLU A 34 -13.82 2.07 6.04
C GLU A 34 -12.65 3.05 6.19
N LEU A 35 -11.42 2.60 5.88
CA LEU A 35 -10.23 3.45 5.92
C LEU A 35 -9.99 4.23 4.62
N ILE A 36 -10.89 4.12 3.63
CA ILE A 36 -10.92 5.09 2.52
C ILE A 36 -11.32 6.47 3.07
N THR A 37 -10.76 7.53 2.49
CA THR A 37 -11.19 8.88 2.86
C THR A 37 -12.61 9.16 2.34
N VAL A 38 -13.36 10.03 3.04
CA VAL A 38 -14.70 10.49 2.60
C VAL A 38 -14.65 11.04 1.16
N LYS A 39 -13.59 11.77 0.83
CA LYS A 39 -13.36 12.32 -0.51
C LYS A 39 -13.12 11.22 -1.55
N GLY A 40 -12.34 10.20 -1.20
CA GLY A 40 -12.08 9.05 -2.07
C GLY A 40 -13.35 8.26 -2.35
N LEU A 41 -14.14 7.95 -1.32
CA LEU A 41 -15.41 7.23 -1.44
C LEU A 41 -16.42 7.99 -2.30
N ARG A 42 -16.51 9.31 -2.12
CA ARG A 42 -17.38 10.18 -2.94
C ARG A 42 -17.06 10.04 -4.44
N TYR A 43 -15.79 10.10 -4.83
CA TYR A 43 -15.42 9.98 -6.24
C TYR A 43 -15.52 8.54 -6.76
N LEU A 44 -15.26 7.53 -5.93
CA LEU A 44 -15.48 6.13 -6.30
C LEU A 44 -16.94 5.86 -6.68
N ARG A 45 -17.88 6.41 -5.90
CA ARG A 45 -19.34 6.33 -6.15
C ARG A 45 -19.81 7.10 -7.40
N MET A 46 -18.96 7.93 -7.99
CA MET A 46 -19.25 8.69 -9.21
C MET A 46 -18.54 8.11 -10.45
N ALA A 47 -17.77 7.04 -10.30
CA ALA A 47 -16.91 6.53 -11.37
C ALA A 47 -17.71 5.90 -12.52
N ASP A 48 -17.34 6.24 -13.75
CA ASP A 48 -17.72 5.49 -14.95
C ASP A 48 -16.79 4.30 -15.16
N VAL A 49 -15.51 4.48 -14.82
CA VAL A 49 -14.48 3.45 -14.94
C VAL A 49 -13.63 3.43 -13.67
N VAL A 50 -13.40 2.24 -13.12
CA VAL A 50 -12.51 2.01 -11.97
C VAL A 50 -11.35 1.10 -12.37
N LEU A 51 -10.12 1.63 -12.40
CA LEU A 51 -8.89 0.88 -12.57
C LEU A 51 -8.32 0.52 -11.20
N TYR A 52 -8.17 -0.77 -10.89
CA TYR A 52 -7.79 -1.23 -9.56
C TYR A 52 -6.73 -2.33 -9.58
N ASP A 53 -5.91 -2.39 -8.52
CA ASP A 53 -4.86 -3.38 -8.33
C ASP A 53 -5.34 -4.56 -7.45
N ARG A 54 -4.48 -5.57 -7.33
CA ARG A 54 -4.71 -6.78 -6.51
C ARG A 54 -5.05 -6.53 -5.04
N LEU A 55 -4.55 -5.45 -4.45
CA LEU A 55 -4.67 -5.20 -3.00
C LEU A 55 -5.96 -4.44 -2.61
N ILE A 56 -6.81 -4.13 -3.58
CA ILE A 56 -8.07 -3.44 -3.31
C ILE A 56 -9.11 -4.43 -2.77
N SER A 57 -9.80 -4.05 -1.70
CA SER A 57 -10.92 -4.83 -1.18
C SER A 57 -12.08 -4.86 -2.17
N MET A 58 -12.69 -6.05 -2.34
CA MET A 58 -13.86 -6.21 -3.20
C MET A 58 -15.07 -5.47 -2.64
N ASP A 59 -15.20 -5.38 -1.32
CA ASP A 59 -16.27 -4.63 -0.64
C ASP A 59 -16.17 -3.13 -0.97
N LEU A 60 -14.93 -2.59 -0.96
CA LEU A 60 -14.71 -1.21 -1.38
C LEU A 60 -14.99 -1.03 -2.88
N LEU A 61 -14.57 -1.97 -3.73
CA LEU A 61 -14.84 -1.90 -5.17
C LEU A 61 -16.34 -1.98 -5.51
N ALA A 62 -17.16 -2.58 -4.63
CA ALA A 62 -18.60 -2.64 -4.76
C ALA A 62 -19.29 -1.29 -4.53
N GLU A 63 -18.61 -0.32 -3.90
CA GLU A 63 -19.11 1.06 -3.74
C GLU A 63 -19.21 1.83 -5.06
N ALA A 64 -18.47 1.40 -6.09
CA ALA A 64 -18.62 1.96 -7.42
C ALA A 64 -19.99 1.62 -8.02
N PRO A 65 -20.59 2.48 -8.87
CA PRO A 65 -21.87 2.19 -9.51
C PRO A 65 -21.90 0.81 -10.18
N ALA A 66 -23.06 0.15 -10.20
CA ALA A 66 -23.22 -1.12 -10.89
C ALA A 66 -22.90 -1.01 -12.40
N THR A 67 -23.16 0.17 -12.98
CA THR A 67 -22.84 0.53 -14.37
C THR A 67 -21.37 0.84 -14.61
N ALA A 68 -20.58 1.04 -13.55
CA ALA A 68 -19.17 1.38 -13.69
C ALA A 68 -18.37 0.19 -14.22
N ARG A 69 -17.53 0.44 -15.22
CA ARG A 69 -16.59 -0.56 -15.74
C ARG A 69 -15.45 -0.76 -14.76
N ARG A 70 -15.27 -1.98 -14.27
CA ARG A 70 -14.16 -2.33 -13.37
C ARG A 70 -13.05 -2.98 -14.19
N VAL A 71 -11.86 -2.37 -14.20
CA VAL A 71 -10.70 -2.86 -14.96
C VAL A 71 -9.57 -3.22 -14.00
N PHE A 72 -9.27 -4.51 -13.94
CA PHE A 72 -8.14 -5.00 -13.15
C PHE A 72 -6.83 -4.70 -13.86
N VAL A 73 -5.88 -4.06 -13.16
CA VAL A 73 -4.55 -3.71 -13.70
C VAL A 73 -3.39 -4.25 -12.87
N GLY A 74 -3.68 -5.06 -11.84
CA GLY A 74 -2.68 -5.64 -10.95
C GLY A 74 -1.93 -6.84 -11.53
N LYS A 75 -0.90 -7.30 -10.80
CA LYS A 75 -0.20 -8.57 -11.09
C LYS A 75 -1.05 -9.75 -10.60
N GLY A 76 -1.57 -10.56 -11.52
CA GLY A 76 -2.24 -11.83 -11.22
C GLY A 76 -1.27 -13.04 -11.35
N PRO A 77 -1.53 -14.17 -10.68
CA PRO A 77 -0.73 -15.40 -10.82
C PRO A 77 -0.70 -15.99 -12.23
N GLN A 78 -1.67 -15.62 -13.09
CA GLN A 78 -1.85 -16.15 -14.44
C GLN A 78 -2.05 -15.05 -15.51
N GLN A 79 -1.84 -13.77 -15.16
CA GLN A 79 -2.04 -12.65 -16.08
C GLN A 79 -0.73 -11.92 -16.31
N HIS A 80 -0.33 -11.76 -17.57
CA HIS A 80 0.79 -10.91 -17.95
C HIS A 80 0.56 -9.52 -17.34
N THR A 81 1.55 -9.06 -16.57
CA THR A 81 1.51 -7.75 -15.93
C THR A 81 1.31 -6.69 -17.00
N LEU A 82 0.27 -5.85 -16.89
CA LEU A 82 0.20 -4.66 -17.70
C LEU A 82 1.40 -3.76 -17.31
N PRO A 83 2.29 -3.42 -18.26
CA PRO A 83 3.33 -2.44 -18.00
C PRO A 83 2.70 -1.14 -17.52
N GLN A 84 3.42 -0.35 -16.72
CA GLN A 84 2.89 0.91 -16.20
C GLN A 84 2.39 1.83 -17.31
N ASP A 85 3.11 1.87 -18.42
CA ASP A 85 2.75 2.68 -19.58
C ASP A 85 1.41 2.25 -20.19
N ALA A 86 1.04 0.97 -20.10
CA ALA A 86 -0.25 0.47 -20.55
C ALA A 86 -1.38 0.93 -19.61
N ILE A 87 -1.13 0.95 -18.29
CA ILE A 87 -2.08 1.49 -17.30
C ILE A 87 -2.30 2.99 -17.56
N ASN A 88 -1.21 3.74 -17.78
CA ASN A 88 -1.25 5.17 -18.09
C ASN A 88 -2.06 5.42 -19.37
N THR A 89 -1.77 4.67 -20.44
CA THR A 89 -2.49 4.76 -21.72
C THR A 89 -3.98 4.50 -21.55
N LEU A 90 -4.35 3.50 -20.75
CA LEU A 90 -5.74 3.14 -20.50
C LEU A 90 -6.49 4.26 -19.76
N MET A 91 -5.89 4.85 -18.72
CA MET A 91 -6.50 5.99 -18.00
C MET A 91 -6.73 7.19 -18.93
N ILE A 92 -5.72 7.53 -19.74
CA ILE A 92 -5.79 8.63 -20.70
C ILE A 92 -6.89 8.38 -21.73
N ALA A 93 -7.00 7.16 -22.26
CA ALA A 93 -8.00 6.81 -23.27
C ALA A 93 -9.43 6.95 -22.72
N TYR A 94 -9.71 6.45 -21.51
CA TYR A 94 -11.03 6.59 -20.91
C TYR A 94 -11.37 8.04 -20.59
N ALA A 95 -10.43 8.81 -20.04
CA ALA A 95 -10.65 10.23 -19.75
C ALA A 95 -10.91 11.03 -21.04
N ARG A 96 -10.17 10.78 -22.13
CA ARG A 96 -10.42 11.39 -23.44
C ARG A 96 -11.77 11.01 -24.05
N SER A 97 -12.36 9.92 -23.60
CA SER A 97 -13.72 9.49 -23.99
C SER A 97 -14.81 10.14 -23.12
N GLY A 98 -14.47 11.15 -22.31
CA GLY A 98 -15.43 11.86 -21.45
C GLY A 98 -15.74 11.17 -20.12
N CYS A 99 -15.07 10.07 -19.79
CA CYS A 99 -15.38 9.29 -18.58
C CYS A 99 -14.80 9.93 -17.31
N VAL A 100 -15.52 9.77 -16.20
CA VAL A 100 -14.98 9.89 -14.84
C VAL A 100 -14.21 8.61 -14.52
N VAL A 101 -12.88 8.72 -14.49
CA VAL A 101 -11.99 7.58 -14.26
C VAL A 101 -11.46 7.62 -12.83
N VAL A 102 -11.64 6.52 -12.09
CA VAL A 102 -11.03 6.32 -10.78
C VAL A 102 -9.90 5.32 -10.90
N ARG A 103 -8.68 5.73 -10.55
CA ARG A 103 -7.54 4.85 -10.34
C ARG A 103 -7.41 4.59 -8.85
N LEU A 104 -7.91 3.44 -8.40
CA LEU A 104 -7.93 3.07 -6.99
C LEU A 104 -6.65 2.30 -6.64
N LYS A 105 -5.87 2.83 -5.71
CA LYS A 105 -4.52 2.34 -5.35
C LYS A 105 -4.49 1.95 -3.87
N GLY A 106 -3.88 0.82 -3.54
CA GLY A 106 -3.73 0.40 -2.14
C GLY A 106 -2.87 1.39 -1.33
N GLY A 107 -3.26 1.64 -0.08
CA GLY A 107 -2.59 2.60 0.79
C GLY A 107 -2.76 4.04 0.30
N ASP A 108 -1.63 4.71 0.07
CA ASP A 108 -1.55 6.07 -0.44
C ASP A 108 -0.92 6.10 -1.84
N PRO A 109 -1.42 6.91 -2.80
CA PRO A 109 -0.88 6.95 -4.16
C PRO A 109 0.62 7.26 -4.25
N PHE A 110 1.16 8.05 -3.32
CA PHE A 110 2.52 8.58 -3.36
C PHE A 110 3.49 7.87 -2.42
N VAL A 111 3.04 6.93 -1.58
CA VAL A 111 3.93 6.09 -0.76
C VAL A 111 4.18 4.75 -1.45
N PHE A 112 5.26 4.67 -2.24
CA PHE A 112 5.64 3.51 -3.06
C PHE A 112 4.53 2.98 -4.00
N GLY A 113 3.52 3.80 -4.28
CA GLY A 113 2.39 3.43 -5.12
C GLY A 113 2.57 3.75 -6.60
N ARG A 114 3.67 4.42 -7.00
CA ARG A 114 3.90 4.94 -8.36
C ARG A 114 2.86 5.96 -8.84
N GLY A 115 2.09 6.56 -7.93
CA GLY A 115 1.08 7.55 -8.29
C GLY A 115 1.68 8.80 -8.94
N ALA A 116 2.94 9.15 -8.63
CA ALA A 116 3.62 10.28 -9.25
C ALA A 116 3.91 10.04 -10.75
N GLU A 117 4.29 8.81 -11.12
CA GLU A 117 4.49 8.43 -12.53
C GLU A 117 3.16 8.50 -13.31
N GLU A 118 2.09 7.99 -12.71
CA GLU A 118 0.72 8.06 -13.27
C GLU A 118 0.25 9.51 -13.42
N ALA A 119 0.45 10.35 -12.40
CA ALA A 119 0.10 11.78 -12.43
C ALA A 119 0.89 12.54 -13.51
N LEU A 120 2.19 12.27 -13.65
CA LEU A 120 3.03 12.89 -14.67
C LEU A 120 2.55 12.52 -16.08
N ALA A 121 2.21 11.26 -16.31
CA ALA A 121 1.67 10.82 -17.61
C ALA A 121 0.35 11.53 -17.95
N LEU A 122 -0.54 11.73 -16.97
CA LEU A 122 -1.79 12.48 -17.15
C LEU A 122 -1.54 13.96 -17.46
N ALA A 123 -0.62 14.58 -16.74
CA ALA A 123 -0.22 15.97 -16.96
C ALA A 123 0.35 16.18 -18.37
N LEU A 124 1.29 15.32 -18.80
CA LEU A 124 1.89 15.37 -20.14
C LEU A 124 0.86 15.13 -21.24
N ALA A 125 -0.18 14.34 -20.97
CA ALA A 125 -1.25 14.06 -21.92
C ALA A 125 -2.36 15.13 -21.96
N GLY A 126 -2.27 16.18 -21.12
CA GLY A 126 -3.28 17.22 -20.97
C GLY A 126 -4.61 16.70 -20.43
N VAL A 127 -4.60 15.64 -19.61
CA VAL A 127 -5.80 15.07 -19.01
C VAL A 127 -6.01 15.67 -17.62
N PRO A 128 -7.17 16.29 -17.33
CA PRO A 128 -7.48 16.77 -15.99
C PRO A 128 -7.41 15.62 -14.98
N PHE A 129 -6.72 15.85 -13.85
CA PHE A 129 -6.65 14.85 -12.80
C PHE A 129 -6.61 15.46 -11.40
N GLU A 130 -6.90 14.63 -10.40
CA GLU A 130 -6.81 14.99 -8.99
C GLU A 130 -6.30 13.80 -8.18
N VAL A 131 -5.38 14.08 -7.26
CA VAL A 131 -4.85 13.08 -6.32
C VAL A 131 -5.62 13.19 -5.02
N VAL A 132 -6.17 12.08 -4.56
CA VAL A 132 -6.81 11.95 -3.25
C VAL A 132 -5.93 11.07 -2.37
N PRO A 133 -5.31 11.62 -1.31
CA PRO A 133 -4.50 10.85 -0.38
C PRO A 133 -5.28 9.71 0.26
N GLY A 134 -4.57 8.67 0.65
CA GLY A 134 -5.10 7.54 1.41
C GLY A 134 -4.32 7.29 2.68
N ILE A 135 -4.86 6.45 3.55
CA ILE A 135 -4.14 6.04 4.76
C ILE A 135 -3.08 5.01 4.38
N SER A 136 -1.79 5.37 4.50
CA SER A 136 -0.68 4.48 4.14
C SER A 136 -0.60 3.27 5.08
N SER A 137 -0.27 2.11 4.52
CA SER A 137 0.03 0.89 5.28
C SER A 137 1.25 1.06 6.19
N ALA A 138 2.11 2.05 5.95
CA ALA A 138 3.22 2.36 6.85
C ALA A 138 2.76 2.84 8.23
N ILE A 139 1.53 3.37 8.35
CA ILE A 139 1.00 3.94 9.60
C ILE A 139 -0.17 3.12 10.12
N ALA A 140 -1.16 2.81 9.27
CA ALA A 140 -2.37 2.15 9.71
C ALA A 140 -2.17 0.67 10.06
N VAL A 141 -1.28 -0.04 9.35
CA VAL A 141 -1.02 -1.45 9.67
C VAL A 141 -0.39 -1.61 11.05
N PRO A 142 0.67 -0.85 11.42
CA PRO A 142 1.17 -0.82 12.80
C PRO A 142 0.07 -0.48 13.82
N ALA A 143 -0.71 0.57 13.56
CA ALA A 143 -1.78 1.00 14.46
C ALA A 143 -2.84 -0.11 14.67
N SER A 144 -3.18 -0.87 13.62
CA SER A 144 -4.10 -2.00 13.70
C SER A 144 -3.57 -3.19 14.52
N ALA A 145 -2.24 -3.29 14.70
CA ALA A 145 -1.60 -4.23 15.61
C ALA A 145 -1.37 -3.64 17.01
N GLY A 146 -1.80 -2.40 17.27
CA GLY A 146 -1.52 -1.73 18.54
C GLY A 146 -0.05 -1.33 18.67
N ILE A 147 0.61 -0.96 17.57
CA ILE A 147 1.99 -0.49 17.52
C ILE A 147 1.98 0.92 16.93
N PRO A 148 2.24 1.98 17.71
CA PRO A 148 2.36 3.31 17.15
C PRO A 148 3.67 3.43 16.36
N VAL A 149 3.73 4.31 15.36
CA VAL A 149 4.98 4.54 14.60
C VAL A 149 5.90 5.56 15.29
N THR A 150 5.37 6.35 16.22
CA THR A 150 6.10 7.28 17.07
C THR A 150 5.61 7.16 18.50
N HIS A 151 6.47 7.43 19.46
CA HIS A 151 6.09 7.53 20.86
C HIS A 151 7.11 8.39 21.57
N ARG A 152 6.66 9.32 22.43
CA ARG A 152 7.53 10.35 23.03
C ARG A 152 8.78 9.76 23.69
N ASP A 153 8.60 8.64 24.39
CA ASP A 153 9.69 8.00 25.15
C ASP A 153 10.54 7.02 24.32
N TYR A 154 10.11 6.67 23.09
CA TYR A 154 10.74 5.61 22.30
C TYR A 154 11.31 6.07 20.95
N ALA A 155 10.63 6.98 20.25
CA ALA A 155 11.03 7.41 18.92
C ALA A 155 10.48 8.80 18.58
N SER A 156 11.39 9.74 18.34
CA SER A 156 11.11 11.08 17.81
C SER A 156 11.11 11.15 16.28
N SER A 157 11.53 10.07 15.61
CA SER A 157 11.60 9.94 14.16
C SER A 157 10.99 8.62 13.68
N VAL A 158 10.45 8.65 12.46
CA VAL A 158 10.03 7.45 11.72
C VAL A 158 10.64 7.51 10.32
N THR A 159 11.25 6.41 9.89
CA THR A 159 11.75 6.26 8.53
C THR A 159 10.97 5.16 7.81
N ILE A 160 10.42 5.48 6.64
CA ILE A 160 9.63 4.56 5.82
C ILE A 160 10.46 4.19 4.59
N VAL A 161 10.74 2.90 4.41
CA VAL A 161 11.55 2.39 3.29
C VAL A 161 10.87 1.22 2.59
N THR A 162 11.31 0.94 1.36
CA THR A 162 10.94 -0.27 0.63
C THR A 162 12.02 -1.34 0.82
N GLY A 163 11.61 -2.57 1.15
CA GLY A 163 12.50 -3.74 1.16
C GLY A 163 12.63 -4.42 -0.21
N HIS A 164 11.98 -3.87 -1.25
CA HIS A 164 12.11 -4.30 -2.63
C HIS A 164 13.22 -3.48 -3.31
N HIS A 165 14.20 -4.17 -3.88
CA HIS A 165 15.13 -3.59 -4.83
C HIS A 165 14.40 -3.46 -6.17
N ALA A 166 14.17 -2.24 -6.65
CA ALA A 166 13.76 -2.06 -8.04
C ALA A 166 14.90 -2.61 -8.92
N GLY A 167 14.61 -3.63 -9.73
CA GLY A 167 15.58 -4.21 -10.65
C GLY A 167 16.15 -3.18 -11.64
N ASP A 168 17.40 -3.42 -12.04
CA ASP A 168 18.13 -2.87 -13.20
C ASP A 168 18.38 -1.35 -13.29
N ARG A 169 18.14 -0.57 -12.24
CA ARG A 169 18.65 0.81 -12.18
C ARG A 169 19.59 0.98 -11.00
N GLU A 170 20.73 1.62 -11.24
CA GLU A 170 21.72 2.11 -10.26
C GLU A 170 21.15 3.19 -9.30
N THR A 171 19.85 3.15 -8.99
CA THR A 171 19.34 3.88 -7.83
C THR A 171 19.85 3.16 -6.60
N GLU A 172 20.73 3.82 -5.84
CA GLU A 172 21.30 3.31 -4.60
C GLU A 172 20.19 2.66 -3.75
N GLY A 173 20.40 1.39 -3.39
CA GLY A 173 19.49 0.68 -2.49
C GLY A 173 19.39 1.39 -1.14
N VAL A 174 18.47 0.92 -0.29
CA VAL A 174 18.34 1.44 1.07
C VAL A 174 19.68 1.37 1.80
N ASN A 175 20.16 2.50 2.33
CA ASN A 175 21.37 2.57 3.13
C ASN A 175 21.09 2.07 4.56
N TRP A 176 21.08 0.75 4.74
CA TRP A 176 20.81 0.12 6.04
C TRP A 176 21.81 0.52 7.11
N GLN A 177 23.05 0.86 6.75
CA GLN A 177 24.05 1.32 7.70
C GLN A 177 23.65 2.66 8.33
N ALA A 178 23.26 3.64 7.51
CA ALA A 178 22.78 4.92 8.01
C ALA A 178 21.51 4.76 8.86
N LEU A 179 20.60 3.85 8.50
CA LEU A 179 19.38 3.60 9.26
C LEU A 179 19.65 2.96 10.63
N ALA A 180 20.62 2.06 10.73
CA ALA A 180 21.04 1.49 12.00
C ALA A 180 21.58 2.56 12.96
N GLN A 181 22.32 3.54 12.44
CA GLN A 181 22.91 4.63 13.21
C GLN A 181 21.89 5.72 13.58
N LEU A 182 20.93 6.01 12.70
CA LEU A 182 19.88 7.01 12.94
C LEU A 182 18.98 6.61 14.12
N GLY A 183 18.67 5.32 14.26
CA GLY A 183 17.72 4.82 15.26
C GLY A 183 16.28 5.27 15.00
N GLY A 184 15.47 5.34 16.07
CA GLY A 184 14.04 5.65 15.97
C GLY A 184 13.20 4.45 15.50
N THR A 185 12.09 4.73 14.82
CA THR A 185 11.21 3.69 14.25
C THR A 185 11.51 3.50 12.77
N LEU A 186 11.80 2.27 12.36
CA LEU A 186 11.94 1.90 10.96
C LEU A 186 10.71 1.10 10.51
N VAL A 187 10.03 1.58 9.47
CA VAL A 187 8.92 0.89 8.82
C VAL A 187 9.35 0.44 7.43
N VAL A 188 9.37 -0.87 7.21
CA VAL A 188 9.76 -1.48 5.92
C VAL A 188 8.52 -2.04 5.23
N LEU A 189 8.18 -1.44 4.08
CA LEU A 189 7.12 -1.91 3.18
C LEU A 189 7.71 -2.86 2.13
N MET A 190 6.91 -3.81 1.63
CA MET A 190 7.32 -4.75 0.57
C MET A 190 8.59 -5.57 0.89
N GLY A 191 8.90 -5.76 2.19
CA GLY A 191 10.17 -6.33 2.63
C GLY A 191 10.13 -7.79 3.08
N VAL A 192 8.97 -8.43 3.20
CA VAL A 192 8.85 -9.74 3.88
C VAL A 192 9.76 -10.83 3.29
N LYS A 193 9.98 -10.84 1.97
CA LYS A 193 10.91 -11.77 1.31
C LYS A 193 12.39 -11.47 1.61
N SER A 194 12.71 -10.19 1.80
CA SER A 194 14.06 -9.68 2.08
C SER A 194 14.34 -9.52 3.58
N LEU A 195 13.40 -9.94 4.45
CA LEU A 195 13.45 -9.70 5.90
C LEU A 195 14.73 -10.21 6.54
N GLY A 196 15.16 -11.43 6.21
CA GLY A 196 16.41 -12.00 6.72
C GLY A 196 17.68 -11.32 6.18
N THR A 197 17.59 -10.57 5.08
CA THR A 197 18.72 -9.82 4.50
C THR A 197 18.89 -8.49 5.21
N PHE A 198 17.84 -7.65 5.25
CA PHE A 198 18.00 -6.32 5.83
C PHE A 198 18.13 -6.33 7.36
N THR A 199 17.54 -7.30 8.06
CA THR A 199 17.75 -7.45 9.53
C THR A 199 19.19 -7.80 9.85
N ARG A 200 19.84 -8.63 9.02
CA ARG A 200 21.27 -8.92 9.12
C ARG A 200 22.12 -7.69 8.85
N GLN A 201 21.83 -6.95 7.77
CA GLN A 201 22.55 -5.72 7.42
C GLN A 201 22.44 -4.66 8.53
N LEU A 202 21.27 -4.50 9.14
CA LEU A 202 21.08 -3.60 10.29
C LEU A 202 21.95 -4.03 11.49
N ARG A 203 22.02 -5.33 11.79
CA ARG A 203 22.86 -5.87 12.88
C ARG A 203 24.35 -5.69 12.61
N GLU A 204 24.79 -6.00 11.40
CA GLU A 204 26.19 -5.80 10.97
C GLU A 204 26.59 -4.32 11.03
N ALA A 205 25.64 -3.42 10.80
CA ALA A 205 25.81 -1.98 10.96
C ALA A 205 25.71 -1.46 12.41
N GLY A 206 25.55 -2.35 13.39
CA GLY A 206 25.58 -2.01 14.82
C GLY A 206 24.22 -1.84 15.50
N ALA A 207 23.10 -2.13 14.83
CA ALA A 207 21.80 -2.17 15.50
C ALA A 207 21.74 -3.31 16.53
N SER A 208 21.16 -3.04 17.71
CA SER A 208 21.05 -4.03 18.78
C SER A 208 20.33 -5.31 18.31
N PRO A 209 20.87 -6.52 18.57
CA PRO A 209 20.19 -7.79 18.28
C PRO A 209 18.82 -7.91 18.95
N ASP A 210 18.67 -7.29 20.13
CA ASP A 210 17.45 -7.32 20.95
C ASP A 210 16.45 -6.23 20.57
N LEU A 211 16.75 -5.40 19.55
CA LEU A 211 15.86 -4.34 19.11
C LEU A 211 14.50 -4.94 18.71
N PRO A 212 13.38 -4.51 19.31
CA PRO A 212 12.07 -5.10 19.06
C PRO A 212 11.64 -4.95 17.60
N ALA A 213 10.98 -5.97 17.07
CA ALA A 213 10.46 -5.98 15.71
C ALA A 213 9.09 -6.68 15.63
N ALA A 214 8.29 -6.26 14.65
CA ALA A 214 7.00 -6.86 14.35
C ALA A 214 6.81 -6.96 12.82
N VAL A 215 6.22 -8.06 12.36
CA VAL A 215 5.77 -8.25 10.98
C VAL A 215 4.26 -8.46 11.01
N ILE A 216 3.55 -7.62 10.28
CA ILE A 216 2.09 -7.59 10.26
C ILE A 216 1.63 -7.85 8.83
N GLN A 217 1.08 -9.04 8.58
CA GLN A 217 0.50 -9.43 7.29
C GLN A 217 -0.95 -9.02 7.22
N GLU A 218 -1.39 -8.58 6.02
CA GLU A 218 -2.79 -8.28 5.70
C GLU A 218 -3.46 -7.37 6.75
N GLY A 219 -2.71 -6.38 7.23
CA GLY A 219 -3.16 -5.49 8.30
C GLY A 219 -4.46 -4.77 7.97
N THR A 220 -5.23 -4.46 9.01
CA THR A 220 -6.60 -3.91 8.95
C THR A 220 -7.67 -4.86 8.39
N THR A 221 -7.29 -6.00 7.80
CA THR A 221 -8.27 -6.97 7.31
C THR A 221 -8.62 -8.01 8.37
N PRO A 222 -9.73 -8.76 8.22
CA PRO A 222 -10.03 -9.91 9.08
C PRO A 222 -8.98 -11.03 9.05
N ARG A 223 -8.09 -11.04 8.04
CA ARG A 223 -6.99 -12.02 7.90
C ARG A 223 -5.66 -11.52 8.47
N GLN A 224 -5.68 -10.43 9.23
CA GLN A 224 -4.48 -9.86 9.83
C GLN A 224 -3.75 -10.88 10.71
N ARG A 225 -2.45 -11.04 10.47
CA ARG A 225 -1.57 -11.87 11.31
C ARG A 225 -0.38 -11.05 11.77
N VAL A 226 -0.02 -11.18 13.05
CA VAL A 226 1.07 -10.42 13.67
C VAL A 226 2.07 -11.40 14.25
N VAL A 227 3.34 -11.22 13.92
CA VAL A 227 4.46 -11.90 14.58
C VAL A 227 5.37 -10.82 15.17
N THR A 228 5.70 -10.96 16.44
CA THR A 228 6.67 -10.12 17.14
C THR A 228 7.92 -10.92 17.49
N GLY A 229 9.02 -10.21 17.71
CA GLY A 229 10.32 -10.76 18.06
C GLY A 229 11.33 -9.64 18.20
N THR A 230 12.58 -9.97 17.97
CA THR A 230 13.70 -9.02 17.98
C THR A 230 14.40 -9.04 16.64
N LEU A 231 15.35 -8.12 16.44
CA LEU A 231 16.09 -8.00 15.20
C LEU A 231 16.84 -9.29 14.83
N VAL A 232 17.27 -10.08 15.82
CA VAL A 232 17.96 -11.36 15.58
C VAL A 232 17.03 -12.49 15.13
N ASP A 233 15.78 -12.54 15.61
CA ASP A 233 14.91 -13.72 15.42
C ASP A 233 13.66 -13.48 14.55
N ILE A 234 13.30 -12.22 14.28
CA ILE A 234 12.03 -11.87 13.62
C ILE A 234 11.89 -12.50 12.23
N ALA A 235 12.99 -12.62 11.49
CA ALA A 235 12.99 -13.24 10.17
C ALA A 235 12.64 -14.73 10.23
N GLU A 236 13.18 -15.44 11.22
CA GLU A 236 12.91 -16.87 11.41
C GLU A 236 11.50 -17.10 11.94
N ARG A 237 11.05 -16.28 12.90
CA ARG A 237 9.68 -16.33 13.43
C ARG A 237 8.65 -16.08 12.34
N ALA A 238 8.85 -15.06 11.51
CA ALA A 238 7.93 -14.74 10.42
C ALA A 238 7.86 -15.88 9.38
N ARG A 239 9.00 -16.49 9.06
CA ARG A 239 9.08 -17.65 8.17
C ARG A 239 8.41 -18.89 8.78
N ALA A 240 8.65 -19.19 10.06
CA ALA A 240 8.02 -20.31 10.76
C ALA A 240 6.50 -20.15 10.84
N ALA A 241 6.02 -18.91 11.00
CA ALA A 241 4.60 -18.60 10.93
C ALA A 241 4.04 -18.59 9.48
N GLY A 242 4.87 -18.75 8.46
CA GLY A 242 4.42 -18.70 7.05
C GLY A 242 3.85 -17.33 6.65
N LEU A 243 4.37 -16.24 7.19
CA LEU A 243 3.97 -14.89 6.76
C LEU A 243 4.43 -14.63 5.33
N SER A 244 3.60 -13.93 4.56
CA SER A 244 3.83 -13.60 3.16
C SER A 244 3.30 -12.20 2.82
N SER A 245 3.51 -11.76 1.57
CA SER A 245 3.04 -10.45 1.11
C SER A 245 1.51 -10.43 0.94
N PRO A 246 0.82 -9.32 1.26
CA PRO A 246 1.36 -8.05 1.74
C PRO A 246 1.63 -8.05 3.25
N ALA A 247 2.79 -7.53 3.66
CA ALA A 247 3.14 -7.35 5.06
C ALA A 247 3.95 -6.07 5.29
N THR A 248 3.73 -5.44 6.45
CA THR A 248 4.49 -4.29 6.95
C THR A 248 5.39 -4.77 8.09
N THR A 249 6.68 -4.43 8.02
CA THR A 249 7.61 -4.67 9.13
C THR A 249 7.86 -3.38 9.89
N VAL A 250 7.84 -3.42 11.21
CA VAL A 250 8.20 -2.32 12.10
C VAL A 250 9.35 -2.77 12.98
N ILE A 251 10.41 -1.97 13.06
CA ILE A 251 11.58 -2.21 13.91
C ILE A 251 11.76 -0.97 14.79
N GLY A 252 11.89 -1.16 16.09
CA GLY A 252 12.07 -0.10 17.05
C GLY A 252 11.34 -0.34 18.37
N GLN A 253 11.70 0.43 19.38
CA GLN A 253 11.14 0.30 20.74
C GLN A 253 9.62 0.50 20.79
N VAL A 254 9.03 1.18 19.80
CA VAL A 254 7.58 1.39 19.69
C VAL A 254 6.75 0.10 19.61
N VAL A 255 7.36 -1.04 19.24
CA VAL A 255 6.69 -2.35 19.25
C VAL A 255 6.18 -2.73 20.64
N HIS A 256 6.83 -2.25 21.71
CA HIS A 256 6.41 -2.50 23.09
C HIS A 256 5.57 -1.38 23.70
N ALA A 257 5.37 -0.26 22.99
CA ALA A 257 4.80 0.95 23.59
C ALA A 257 3.40 0.77 24.18
N LEU A 258 2.62 -0.17 23.65
CA LEU A 258 1.28 -0.47 24.14
C LEU A 258 1.18 -1.87 24.75
N ALA A 259 2.29 -2.56 25.02
CA ALA A 259 2.32 -3.97 25.43
C ALA A 259 1.43 -4.30 26.64
N GLU A 260 1.32 -3.37 27.58
CA GLU A 260 0.54 -3.54 28.81
C GLU A 260 -0.96 -3.24 28.64
N THR A 261 -1.34 -2.61 27.53
CA THR A 261 -2.73 -2.19 27.28
C THR A 261 -3.63 -3.37 26.93
N LYS A 262 -4.92 -3.27 27.31
CA LYS A 262 -5.96 -4.23 26.90
C LYS A 262 -6.08 -4.34 25.37
N LEU A 263 -5.86 -3.23 24.66
CA LEU A 263 -5.89 -3.18 23.19
C LEU A 263 -4.83 -4.10 22.57
N HIS A 264 -3.60 -4.04 23.07
CA HIS A 264 -2.50 -4.84 22.56
C HIS A 264 -2.66 -6.32 22.91
N LYS A 265 -3.06 -6.62 24.16
CA LYS A 265 -3.32 -8.00 24.61
C LYS A 265 -4.43 -8.66 23.78
N ALA A 266 -5.52 -7.95 23.50
CA ALA A 266 -6.60 -8.49 22.66
C ALA A 266 -6.15 -8.77 21.22
N ARG A 267 -5.32 -7.90 20.63
CA ARG A 267 -4.90 -7.98 19.22
C ARG A 267 -3.75 -8.94 18.95
N ILE A 268 -2.91 -9.22 19.95
CA ILE A 268 -1.89 -10.28 19.87
C ILE A 268 -2.50 -11.63 20.26
N ALA A 269 -3.36 -11.71 21.29
CA ALA A 269 -3.94 -12.97 21.75
C ALA A 269 -4.99 -13.55 20.78
N SER A 270 -5.77 -12.73 20.07
CA SER A 270 -6.74 -13.20 19.07
C SER A 270 -6.08 -13.95 17.90
N ASN A 271 -4.76 -13.80 17.71
CA ASN A 271 -3.99 -14.46 16.66
C ASN A 271 -3.27 -15.72 17.14
N ALA A 272 -3.29 -16.03 18.44
CA ALA A 272 -2.69 -17.25 19.01
C ALA A 272 -3.65 -18.46 19.00
N GLN A 273 -4.91 -18.28 18.61
CA GLN A 273 -5.93 -19.36 18.61
C GLN A 273 -5.91 -20.28 17.37
N TYR A 274 -4.92 -20.16 16.48
CA TYR A 274 -4.78 -21.02 15.30
C TYR A 274 -3.48 -21.85 15.27
N TYR A 275 -2.88 -22.11 16.43
CA TYR A 275 -1.82 -23.11 16.60
C TYR A 275 -2.31 -24.25 17.48
#